data_AF-A0A4U0WAZ3-F1
#
_entry.id   AF-A0A4U0WAZ3-F1
#
_cell.length_a   1.000
_cell.length_b   1.000
_cell.length_c   1.000
_cell.angle_alpha   90.00
_cell.angle_beta   90.00
_cell.angle_gamma   90.00
#
_symmetry.space_group_name_H-M   'P 1'
#
loop_
_entity.id
_entity.type
_entity.pdbx_description
1 polymer ?
#
loop_
_entity_poly.entity_id
_entity_poly.type
_entity_poly.pdbx_seq_one_letter_code
_entity_poly.pdbx_strand_id
1 'polypeptide(L)'
;MRDTAQLNAFAVYGLEKFLSRQERAEIFRRMPGISSMLPIGGEAVWGDHTSAPDDRPDQNITYGNFISFQQPGNGSAESSTPSHNLTMDQALPFLFDHTQQWYRDATQQAYSRGVAHTRKVVEDNQHIPAKWINPLETRLPLAPAMKIFCFYGFGKPTERAYFYRDDPATSSSSGNNTAGGNGDPRVMIDTAFSTPNTFVDRGVVMGEGDGTVNLLSTGYMCNKGWKMKRYNPAGCAGGPNTGDHVDILGRSSLNDLILRIAGGQGDKIENKVYSDIMMYADRVRIYDDEAEEA
;
A
#
# COMPACT_ATOMS: atom_id res chain seq x y z
N MET A 1 10.37 6.12 11.95
CA MET A 1 11.11 4.83 12.06
C MET A 1 11.85 4.66 10.74
N ARG A 2 13.14 4.27 10.73
CA ARG A 2 13.85 4.01 9.45
C ARG A 2 13.73 2.52 9.15
N ASP A 3 13.37 2.16 7.92
CA ASP A 3 13.21 0.77 7.51
C ASP A 3 14.57 0.03 7.50
N THR A 4 14.52 -1.29 7.60
CA THR A 4 15.64 -2.24 7.55
C THR A 4 16.51 -2.03 6.32
N ALA A 5 15.92 -1.70 5.16
CA ALA A 5 16.66 -1.36 3.94
C ALA A 5 17.55 -0.10 4.14
N GLN A 6 17.11 0.83 4.98
CA GLN A 6 17.77 2.10 5.28
C GLN A 6 18.70 2.03 6.51
N LEU A 7 18.87 0.84 7.13
CA LEU A 7 19.78 0.65 8.26
C LEU A 7 21.26 0.64 7.81
N ASN A 8 22.16 1.03 8.72
CA ASN A 8 23.60 0.96 8.48
C ASN A 8 24.08 -0.50 8.36
N ALA A 9 25.13 -0.74 7.58
CA ALA A 9 25.63 -2.08 7.27
C ALA A 9 25.94 -2.94 8.52
N PHE A 10 26.41 -2.33 9.61
CA PHE A 10 26.64 -3.03 10.87
C PHE A 10 25.33 -3.52 11.53
N ALA A 11 24.27 -2.72 11.47
CA ALA A 11 22.94 -3.11 11.97
C ALA A 11 22.32 -4.21 11.10
N VAL A 12 22.48 -4.13 9.77
CA VAL A 12 22.05 -5.18 8.83
C VAL A 12 22.80 -6.50 9.12
N TYR A 13 24.12 -6.45 9.32
CA TYR A 13 24.91 -7.63 9.67
C TYR A 13 24.50 -8.24 11.03
N GLY A 14 24.27 -7.40 12.04
CA GLY A 14 23.75 -7.84 13.33
C GLY A 14 22.40 -8.54 13.19
N LEU A 15 21.48 -7.95 12.43
CA LEU A 15 20.17 -8.54 12.16
C LEU A 15 20.28 -9.87 11.42
N GLU A 16 21.05 -9.96 10.33
CA GLU A 16 21.23 -11.23 9.61
C GLU A 16 21.79 -12.34 10.49
N LYS A 17 22.62 -12.02 11.47
CA LYS A 17 23.25 -13.01 12.36
C LYS A 17 22.32 -13.52 13.47
N PHE A 18 21.41 -12.68 13.98
CA PHE A 18 20.54 -13.04 15.10
C PHE A 18 19.10 -13.35 14.69
N LEU A 19 18.65 -12.82 13.54
CA LEU A 19 17.32 -13.00 13.01
C LEU A 19 17.39 -12.85 11.49
N SER A 20 17.72 -13.92 10.79
CA SER A 20 17.95 -13.93 9.34
C SER A 20 16.73 -13.43 8.55
N ARG A 21 16.93 -13.00 7.29
CA ARG A 21 15.81 -12.62 6.39
C ARG A 21 14.70 -13.66 6.33
N GLN A 22 15.07 -14.93 6.29
CA GLN A 22 14.11 -16.04 6.20
C GLN A 22 13.26 -16.12 7.47
N GLU A 23 13.88 -16.07 8.65
CA GLU A 23 13.16 -16.09 9.94
C GLU A 23 12.26 -14.85 10.09
N ARG A 24 12.73 -13.67 9.67
CA ARG A 24 11.89 -12.45 9.64
C ARG A 24 10.69 -12.63 8.73
N ALA A 25 10.90 -13.12 7.51
CA ALA A 25 9.83 -13.37 6.55
C ALA A 25 8.81 -14.37 7.10
N GLU A 26 9.26 -15.45 7.74
CA GLU A 26 8.36 -16.43 8.36
C GLU A 26 7.55 -15.84 9.51
N ILE A 27 8.18 -15.07 10.40
CA ILE A 27 7.50 -14.37 11.50
C ILE A 27 6.44 -13.43 10.95
N PHE A 28 6.79 -12.59 9.97
CA PHE A 28 5.87 -11.63 9.38
C PHE A 28 4.72 -12.29 8.61
N ARG A 29 4.97 -13.39 7.89
CA ARG A 29 3.92 -14.17 7.20
C ARG A 29 2.95 -14.84 8.17
N ARG A 30 3.38 -15.19 9.39
CA ARG A 30 2.51 -15.75 10.44
C ARG A 30 1.71 -14.68 11.20
N MET A 31 2.04 -13.39 11.04
CA MET A 31 1.28 -12.29 11.64
C MET A 31 0.23 -11.76 10.64
N PRO A 32 -1.07 -12.01 10.85
CA PRO A 32 -2.12 -11.69 9.88
C PRO A 32 -2.25 -10.17 9.61
N GLY A 33 -1.86 -9.34 10.58
CA GLY A 33 -1.92 -7.88 10.46
C GLY A 33 -1.19 -7.34 9.23
N ILE A 34 0.01 -7.84 8.93
CA ILE A 34 0.80 -7.35 7.78
C ILE A 34 0.16 -7.77 6.45
N SER A 35 -0.37 -8.98 6.38
CA SER A 35 -1.02 -9.51 5.18
C SER A 35 -2.31 -8.75 4.83
N SER A 36 -2.97 -8.17 5.84
CA SER A 36 -4.12 -7.29 5.66
C SER A 36 -3.76 -5.88 5.14
N MET A 37 -2.50 -5.48 5.26
CA MET A 37 -1.98 -4.17 4.81
C MET A 37 -1.46 -4.18 3.37
N LEU A 38 -1.52 -5.33 2.67
CA LEU A 38 -1.16 -5.40 1.27
C LEU A 38 -2.05 -4.45 0.44
N PRO A 39 -1.51 -3.78 -0.60
CA PRO A 39 -2.26 -2.76 -1.32
C PRO A 39 -3.56 -3.30 -1.94
N ILE A 40 -4.61 -2.47 -1.86
CA ILE A 40 -5.96 -2.76 -2.35
C ILE A 40 -6.28 -1.81 -3.51
N GLY A 41 -7.02 -2.30 -4.50
CA GLY A 41 -7.54 -1.49 -5.61
C GLY A 41 -6.74 -1.57 -6.91
N GLY A 42 -5.68 -2.39 -6.95
CA GLY A 42 -4.96 -2.72 -8.17
C GLY A 42 -4.49 -1.51 -8.97
N GLU A 43 -4.47 -1.62 -10.29
CA GLU A 43 -4.10 -0.52 -11.18
C GLU A 43 -5.05 0.69 -11.09
N ALA A 44 -6.31 0.48 -10.67
CA ALA A 44 -7.28 1.56 -10.55
C ALA A 44 -6.86 2.62 -9.53
N VAL A 45 -6.23 2.20 -8.43
CA VAL A 45 -5.72 3.08 -7.36
C VAL A 45 -4.24 3.39 -7.53
N TRP A 46 -3.42 2.40 -7.89
CA TRP A 46 -1.96 2.50 -7.82
C TRP A 46 -1.29 2.88 -9.14
N GLY A 47 -2.05 2.93 -10.25
CA GLY A 47 -1.54 3.26 -11.57
C GLY A 47 -1.11 2.04 -12.39
N ASP A 48 -0.75 2.31 -13.64
CA ASP A 48 -0.28 1.34 -14.62
C ASP A 48 1.16 1.65 -15.08
N HIS A 49 1.68 0.94 -16.08
CA HIS A 49 3.02 1.17 -16.60
C HIS A 49 3.27 2.57 -17.16
N THR A 50 2.23 3.35 -17.45
CA THR A 50 2.32 4.67 -18.07
C THR A 50 2.20 5.80 -17.06
N SER A 51 1.34 5.64 -16.06
CA SER A 51 1.07 6.69 -15.07
C SER A 51 0.44 6.15 -13.80
N ALA A 52 0.65 6.87 -12.70
CA ALA A 52 -0.07 6.73 -11.45
C ALA A 52 -0.77 8.03 -11.03
N PRO A 53 -1.83 7.97 -10.21
CA PRO A 53 -2.55 9.16 -9.76
C PRO A 53 -1.66 10.17 -9.01
N ASP A 54 -0.70 9.66 -8.25
CA ASP A 54 0.25 10.42 -7.42
C ASP A 54 1.59 10.72 -8.13
N ASP A 55 1.64 10.56 -9.45
CA ASP A 55 2.81 10.90 -10.26
C ASP A 55 3.09 12.41 -10.26
N ARG A 56 4.37 12.76 -10.02
CA ARG A 56 4.84 14.14 -10.03
C ARG A 56 5.31 14.58 -11.42
N PRO A 57 5.18 15.87 -11.80
CA PRO A 57 5.60 16.34 -13.13
C PRO A 57 7.10 16.22 -13.40
N ASP A 58 7.93 16.20 -12.36
CA ASP A 58 9.40 16.23 -12.43
C ASP A 58 10.05 14.84 -12.31
N GLN A 59 9.25 13.77 -12.27
CA GLN A 59 9.79 12.42 -12.08
C GLN A 59 10.08 11.71 -13.42
N ASN A 60 11.19 10.97 -13.44
CA ASN A 60 11.60 10.18 -14.59
C ASN A 60 11.00 8.76 -14.60
N ILE A 61 10.49 8.30 -13.46
CA ILE A 61 9.88 6.98 -13.29
C ILE A 61 8.45 7.16 -12.78
N THR A 62 7.48 6.49 -13.40
CA THR A 62 6.11 6.44 -12.88
C THR A 62 6.04 5.55 -11.64
N TYR A 63 5.22 5.94 -10.67
CA TYR A 63 4.91 5.12 -9.50
C TYR A 63 3.96 3.96 -9.80
N GLY A 64 3.41 3.88 -11.01
CA GLY A 64 2.54 2.77 -11.41
C GLY A 64 3.29 1.45 -11.58
N ASN A 65 4.62 1.52 -11.82
CA ASN A 65 5.52 0.37 -11.70
C ASN A 65 5.83 0.11 -10.22
N PHE A 66 5.05 -0.74 -9.56
CA PHE A 66 5.14 -1.00 -8.13
C PHE A 66 6.37 -1.82 -7.73
N ILE A 67 6.72 -2.82 -8.56
CA ILE A 67 7.97 -3.58 -8.43
C ILE A 67 8.76 -3.41 -9.72
N SER A 68 10.00 -2.96 -9.61
CA SER A 68 10.92 -2.79 -10.75
C SER A 68 12.12 -3.71 -10.60
N PHE A 69 12.74 -4.11 -11.71
CA PHE A 69 13.92 -4.96 -11.72
C PHE A 69 15.05 -4.29 -12.50
N GLN A 70 16.29 -4.42 -12.02
CA GLN A 70 17.43 -4.06 -12.84
C GLN A 70 17.59 -5.11 -13.94
N GLN A 71 17.62 -4.68 -15.20
CA GLN A 71 17.93 -5.60 -16.29
C GLN A 71 19.39 -6.06 -16.14
N PRO A 72 19.65 -7.38 -16.14
CA PRO A 72 21.03 -7.86 -16.12
C PRO A 72 21.71 -7.40 -17.41
N GLY A 73 22.78 -6.61 -17.28
CA GLY A 73 23.64 -6.27 -18.41
C GLY A 73 24.17 -7.55 -19.05
N ASN A 74 23.75 -7.80 -20.29
CA ASN A 74 24.15 -8.93 -21.15
C ASN A 74 24.42 -10.27 -20.44
N GLY A 75 23.38 -11.11 -20.34
CA GLY A 75 23.54 -12.56 -20.52
C GLY A 75 23.87 -13.41 -19.29
N SER A 76 23.17 -13.26 -18.17
CA SER A 76 23.12 -14.32 -17.15
C SER A 76 21.87 -15.19 -17.32
N ALA A 77 22.11 -16.50 -17.44
CA ALA A 77 21.11 -17.56 -17.56
C ALA A 77 20.23 -17.66 -16.30
N GLU A 78 18.94 -17.95 -16.50
CA GLU A 78 17.93 -18.27 -15.47
C GLU A 78 17.82 -17.26 -14.31
N SER A 79 17.33 -16.05 -14.59
CA SER A 79 16.85 -15.15 -13.53
C SER A 79 15.42 -15.52 -13.11
N SER A 80 15.15 -15.54 -11.81
CA SER A 80 13.77 -15.64 -11.29
C SER A 80 13.01 -14.30 -11.35
N THR A 81 13.70 -13.20 -11.65
CA THR A 81 13.07 -11.90 -11.88
C THR A 81 12.54 -11.75 -13.32
N PRO A 82 11.33 -11.18 -13.49
CA PRO A 82 10.79 -10.79 -14.78
C PRO A 82 11.69 -9.80 -15.54
N SER A 83 11.66 -9.87 -16.86
CA SER A 83 12.37 -8.94 -17.74
C SER A 83 11.76 -7.53 -17.82
N HIS A 84 10.59 -7.34 -17.20
CA HIS A 84 9.81 -6.10 -17.20
C HIS A 84 9.37 -5.75 -15.78
N ASN A 85 9.17 -4.45 -15.55
CA ASN A 85 8.60 -3.95 -14.30
C ASN A 85 7.14 -4.38 -14.18
N LEU A 86 6.64 -4.43 -12.95
CA LEU A 86 5.31 -4.94 -12.62
C LEU A 86 4.42 -3.83 -12.06
N THR A 87 3.19 -3.76 -12.55
CA THR A 87 2.12 -2.97 -11.91
C THR A 87 1.65 -3.63 -10.62
N MET A 88 0.77 -2.97 -9.87
CA MET A 88 0.20 -3.55 -8.64
C MET A 88 -0.53 -4.89 -8.89
N ASP A 89 -1.26 -5.00 -10.00
CA ASP A 89 -2.02 -6.21 -10.37
C ASP A 89 -1.10 -7.36 -10.80
N GLN A 90 0.13 -7.08 -11.22
CA GLN A 90 1.15 -8.08 -11.57
C GLN A 90 2.08 -8.40 -10.40
N ALA A 91 2.41 -7.39 -9.58
CA ALA A 91 3.34 -7.48 -8.45
C ALA A 91 2.85 -8.43 -7.36
N LEU A 92 1.56 -8.37 -6.99
CA LEU A 92 1.02 -9.26 -5.95
C LEU A 92 1.00 -10.73 -6.37
N PRO A 93 0.47 -11.11 -7.55
CA PRO A 93 0.58 -12.48 -8.05
C PRO A 93 2.03 -12.97 -8.08
N PHE A 94 2.94 -12.13 -8.59
CA PHE A 94 4.37 -12.43 -8.58
C PHE A 94 4.89 -12.72 -7.16
N LEU A 95 4.61 -11.86 -6.18
CA LEU A 95 5.02 -12.10 -4.80
C LEU A 95 4.39 -13.38 -4.23
N PHE A 96 3.11 -13.66 -4.52
CA PHE A 96 2.45 -14.87 -4.04
C PHE A 96 3.05 -16.14 -4.63
N ASP A 97 3.44 -16.14 -5.90
CA ASP A 97 4.12 -17.27 -6.55
C ASP A 97 5.53 -17.50 -5.99
N HIS A 98 6.12 -16.48 -5.36
CA HIS A 98 7.40 -16.53 -4.65
C HIS A 98 7.25 -16.71 -3.12
N THR A 99 6.07 -17.08 -2.65
CA THR A 99 5.79 -17.36 -1.22
C THR A 99 5.26 -18.77 -1.01
N GLN A 100 5.19 -19.22 0.25
CA GLN A 100 4.63 -20.53 0.57
C GLN A 100 3.16 -20.62 0.17
N GLN A 101 2.76 -21.76 -0.38
CA GLN A 101 1.37 -22.02 -0.75
C GLN A 101 0.39 -21.77 0.42
N TRP A 102 0.70 -22.23 1.63
CA TRP A 102 -0.16 -22.01 2.80
C TRP A 102 -0.40 -20.52 3.08
N TYR A 103 0.63 -19.68 2.87
CA TYR A 103 0.56 -18.24 3.14
C TYR A 103 -0.28 -17.55 2.08
N ARG A 104 -0.05 -17.89 0.81
CA ARG A 104 -0.88 -17.44 -0.31
C ARG A 104 -2.34 -17.81 -0.09
N ASP A 105 -2.63 -19.07 0.19
CA ASP A 105 -4.00 -19.57 0.35
C ASP A 105 -4.70 -18.89 1.52
N ALA A 106 -4.05 -18.80 2.69
CA ALA A 106 -4.60 -18.10 3.85
C ALA A 106 -4.88 -16.62 3.56
N THR A 107 -3.95 -15.95 2.87
CA THR A 107 -4.06 -14.52 2.55
C THR A 107 -5.13 -14.22 1.50
N GLN A 108 -5.27 -15.08 0.47
CA GLN A 108 -6.26 -14.94 -0.58
C GLN A 108 -7.66 -15.34 -0.11
N GLN A 109 -7.77 -16.29 0.84
CA GLN A 109 -9.03 -16.66 1.46
C GLN A 109 -9.53 -15.58 2.43
N ALA A 110 -8.63 -14.96 3.19
CA ALA A 110 -8.99 -13.99 4.22
C ALA A 110 -9.25 -12.57 3.69
N TYR A 111 -8.59 -12.16 2.60
CA TYR A 111 -8.56 -10.76 2.18
C TYR A 111 -8.79 -10.59 0.69
N SER A 112 -9.74 -9.73 0.37
CA SER A 112 -9.97 -9.20 -0.98
C SER A 112 -9.12 -7.95 -1.27
N ARG A 113 -8.87 -7.71 -2.57
CA ARG A 113 -8.06 -6.56 -3.05
C ARG A 113 -8.68 -5.87 -4.27
N GLY A 114 -9.89 -6.26 -4.64
CA GLY A 114 -10.58 -5.73 -5.81
C GLY A 114 -11.28 -4.40 -5.55
N VAL A 115 -12.08 -3.98 -6.54
CA VAL A 115 -12.93 -2.80 -6.50
C VAL A 115 -14.34 -3.20 -6.93
N ALA A 116 -15.35 -2.83 -6.13
CA ALA A 116 -16.74 -3.00 -6.50
C ALA A 116 -17.21 -1.75 -7.26
N HIS A 117 -17.54 -1.93 -8.54
CA HIS A 117 -17.90 -0.83 -9.44
C HIS A 117 -19.36 -0.38 -9.34
N THR A 118 -20.25 -1.19 -8.75
CA THR A 118 -21.67 -0.85 -8.66
C THR A 118 -22.19 -1.05 -7.23
N ARG A 119 -23.22 -0.28 -6.85
CA ARG A 119 -23.94 -0.48 -5.59
C ARG A 119 -24.41 -1.90 -5.37
N LYS A 120 -24.90 -2.57 -6.43
CA LYS A 120 -25.37 -3.96 -6.32
C LYS A 120 -24.25 -4.90 -5.84
N VAL A 121 -23.07 -4.80 -6.45
CA VAL A 121 -21.90 -5.60 -6.05
C VAL A 121 -21.50 -5.30 -4.61
N VAL A 122 -21.52 -4.03 -4.20
CA VAL A 122 -21.21 -3.63 -2.81
C VAL A 122 -22.18 -4.26 -1.80
N GLU A 123 -23.49 -4.26 -2.07
CA GLU A 123 -24.48 -4.90 -1.18
C GLU A 123 -24.30 -6.43 -1.14
N ASP A 124 -24.08 -7.06 -2.30
CA ASP A 124 -23.85 -8.51 -2.38
C ASP A 124 -22.57 -8.90 -1.59
N ASN A 125 -21.54 -8.04 -1.61
CA ASN A 125 -20.28 -8.22 -0.89
C ASN A 125 -20.42 -8.16 0.65
N GLN A 126 -21.47 -7.53 1.19
CA GLN A 126 -21.67 -7.45 2.66
C GLN A 126 -21.82 -8.83 3.30
N HIS A 127 -22.20 -9.85 2.52
CA HIS A 127 -22.36 -11.23 2.98
C HIS A 127 -21.08 -12.07 2.88
N ILE A 128 -19.96 -11.48 2.46
CA ILE A 128 -18.68 -12.18 2.24
C ILE A 128 -17.64 -11.65 3.25
N PRO A 129 -17.32 -12.41 4.32
CA PRO A 129 -16.40 -11.93 5.37
C PRO A 129 -15.02 -11.48 4.88
N ALA A 130 -14.50 -12.13 3.83
CA ALA A 130 -13.20 -11.78 3.22
C ALA A 130 -13.15 -10.37 2.59
N LYS A 131 -14.32 -9.74 2.41
CA LYS A 131 -14.44 -8.40 1.81
C LYS A 131 -14.61 -7.27 2.83
N TRP A 132 -14.93 -7.58 4.08
CA TRP A 132 -15.30 -6.56 5.08
C TRP A 132 -14.21 -5.54 5.42
N ILE A 133 -12.94 -5.92 5.25
CA ILE A 133 -11.83 -4.98 5.47
C ILE A 133 -11.56 -4.08 4.25
N ASN A 134 -12.12 -4.40 3.09
CA ASN A 134 -11.86 -3.70 1.83
C ASN A 134 -12.90 -2.58 1.64
N PRO A 135 -12.51 -1.30 1.83
CA PRO A 135 -13.43 -0.17 1.72
C PRO A 135 -13.83 0.16 0.27
N LEU A 136 -13.20 -0.48 -0.72
CA LEU A 136 -13.54 -0.37 -2.14
C LEU A 136 -14.52 -1.48 -2.60
N GLU A 137 -14.80 -2.47 -1.75
CA GLU A 137 -15.75 -3.54 -2.06
C GLU A 137 -16.94 -3.60 -1.11
N THR A 138 -16.84 -2.99 0.06
CA THR A 138 -17.89 -2.94 1.08
C THR A 138 -18.22 -1.52 1.44
N ARG A 139 -19.38 -1.33 2.07
CA ARG A 139 -19.89 -0.02 2.46
C ARG A 139 -19.84 0.22 3.95
N LEU A 140 -19.87 1.50 4.30
CA LEU A 140 -20.12 1.95 5.66
C LEU A 140 -21.50 1.46 6.17
N PRO A 141 -21.66 1.33 7.50
CA PRO A 141 -22.92 1.00 8.12
C PRO A 141 -24.06 1.96 7.75
N LEU A 142 -25.31 1.48 7.80
CA LEU A 142 -26.50 2.32 7.63
C LEU A 142 -26.77 3.14 8.89
N ALA A 143 -25.90 4.10 9.18
CA ALA A 143 -25.94 4.91 10.40
C ALA A 143 -25.94 6.41 10.05
N PRO A 144 -27.09 7.02 9.71
CA PRO A 144 -27.16 8.43 9.30
C PRO A 144 -26.67 9.43 10.36
N ALA A 145 -26.71 9.05 11.64
CA ALA A 145 -26.21 9.86 12.74
C ALA A 145 -24.68 9.73 12.93
N MET A 146 -24.01 8.81 12.23
CA MET A 146 -22.57 8.60 12.33
C MET A 146 -21.83 9.76 11.65
N LYS A 147 -20.82 10.28 12.36
CA LYS A 147 -19.87 11.28 11.84
C LYS A 147 -18.48 10.64 11.73
N ILE A 148 -17.78 10.87 10.63
CA ILE A 148 -16.46 10.26 10.36
C ILE A 148 -15.42 11.36 10.26
N PHE A 149 -14.54 11.49 11.25
CA PHE A 149 -13.46 12.48 11.20
C PHE A 149 -12.17 11.86 10.65
N CYS A 150 -11.69 12.36 9.52
CA CYS A 150 -10.53 11.79 8.84
C CYS A 150 -9.26 12.60 9.09
N PHE A 151 -8.36 12.05 9.92
CA PHE A 151 -7.03 12.59 10.16
C PHE A 151 -5.92 11.76 9.55
N TYR A 152 -5.13 12.39 8.68
CA TYR A 152 -4.02 11.77 7.97
C TYR A 152 -2.85 12.72 7.74
N GLY A 153 -1.64 12.16 7.67
CA GLY A 153 -0.40 12.92 7.54
C GLY A 153 -0.05 13.10 6.07
N PHE A 154 0.73 14.14 5.79
CA PHE A 154 1.20 14.43 4.44
C PHE A 154 2.53 15.18 4.49
N GLY A 155 3.18 15.33 3.34
CA GLY A 155 4.42 16.09 3.20
C GLY A 155 5.69 15.40 3.72
N LYS A 156 5.60 14.16 4.21
CA LYS A 156 6.78 13.35 4.58
C LYS A 156 7.12 12.35 3.47
N PRO A 157 8.42 12.16 3.14
CA PRO A 157 8.85 11.09 2.24
C PRO A 157 8.36 9.73 2.75
N THR A 158 7.64 9.00 1.92
CA THR A 158 6.98 7.73 2.28
C THR A 158 7.17 6.69 1.19
N GLU A 159 7.34 5.42 1.54
CA GLU A 159 7.60 4.37 0.56
C GLU A 159 6.43 4.19 -0.41
N ARG A 160 6.73 4.00 -1.70
CA ARG A 160 5.74 3.96 -2.78
C ARG A 160 5.90 2.79 -3.75
N ALA A 161 7.13 2.44 -4.08
CA ALA A 161 7.48 1.36 -5.00
C ALA A 161 8.88 0.84 -4.66
N TYR A 162 9.27 -0.29 -5.24
CA TYR A 162 10.51 -0.96 -4.86
C TYR A 162 11.25 -1.55 -6.06
N PHE A 163 12.58 -1.52 -6.00
CA PHE A 163 13.46 -2.26 -6.88
C PHE A 163 13.82 -3.59 -6.23
N TYR A 164 13.62 -4.68 -6.98
CA TYR A 164 13.92 -6.04 -6.57
C TYR A 164 15.05 -6.62 -7.42
N ARG A 165 15.71 -7.64 -6.87
CA ARG A 165 16.70 -8.49 -7.54
C ARG A 165 16.58 -9.93 -7.03
N ASP A 166 17.17 -10.87 -7.76
CA ASP A 166 17.31 -12.26 -7.30
C ASP A 166 18.10 -12.32 -5.98
N ASP A 167 17.72 -13.22 -5.08
CA ASP A 167 18.51 -13.50 -3.88
C ASP A 167 19.67 -14.46 -4.24
N PRO A 168 20.94 -14.00 -4.22
CA PRO A 168 22.08 -14.84 -4.59
C PRO A 168 22.24 -16.10 -3.73
N ALA A 169 21.66 -16.11 -2.52
CA ALA A 169 21.64 -17.28 -1.65
C ALA A 169 20.78 -18.42 -2.21
N THR A 170 19.71 -18.09 -2.95
CA THR A 170 18.79 -19.07 -3.56
C THR A 170 19.23 -19.56 -4.93
N SER A 171 20.02 -18.78 -5.66
CA SER A 171 20.64 -19.22 -6.93
C SER A 171 21.80 -20.21 -6.73
N SER A 172 22.32 -20.33 -5.51
CA SER A 172 23.42 -21.25 -5.16
C SER A 172 22.93 -22.64 -4.74
N SER A 173 21.62 -22.83 -4.53
CA SER A 173 20.98 -24.08 -4.10
C SER A 173 20.31 -24.87 -5.23
N SER A 174 20.55 -24.50 -6.50
CA SER A 174 20.14 -25.27 -7.71
C SER A 174 20.82 -26.64 -7.88
N GLY A 175 21.50 -27.16 -6.84
CA GLY A 175 21.95 -28.54 -6.80
C GLY A 175 20.84 -29.47 -6.31
N ASN A 176 20.11 -30.10 -7.24
CA ASN A 176 19.40 -31.39 -7.08
C ASN A 176 18.73 -31.69 -5.72
N ASN A 177 18.03 -30.71 -5.14
CA ASN A 177 17.13 -30.95 -4.04
C ASN A 177 15.77 -30.37 -4.40
N THR A 178 14.82 -31.24 -4.72
CA THR A 178 13.36 -31.04 -4.58
C THR A 178 12.96 -30.84 -3.09
N ALA A 179 13.85 -30.24 -2.31
CA ALA A 179 13.80 -30.03 -0.86
C ALA A 179 14.47 -28.70 -0.47
N GLY A 180 14.56 -27.72 -1.38
CA GLY A 180 14.55 -26.32 -0.96
C GLY A 180 13.21 -26.08 -0.30
N GLY A 181 13.19 -25.84 1.01
CA GLY A 181 11.96 -25.64 1.76
C GLY A 181 11.06 -24.66 1.01
N ASN A 182 9.77 -24.96 0.94
CA ASN A 182 8.77 -24.33 0.08
C ASN A 182 8.51 -22.84 0.39
N GLY A 183 9.48 -22.11 0.96
CA GLY A 183 9.34 -20.77 1.54
C GLY A 183 10.56 -19.86 1.60
N ASP A 184 11.66 -20.23 0.94
CA ASP A 184 12.81 -19.33 0.80
C ASP A 184 12.45 -18.17 -0.15
N PRO A 185 12.66 -16.90 0.27
CA PRO A 185 12.43 -15.76 -0.60
C PRO A 185 13.45 -15.78 -1.74
N ARG A 186 13.01 -16.04 -2.97
CA ARG A 186 13.88 -16.09 -4.16
C ARG A 186 14.28 -14.70 -4.67
N VAL A 187 13.57 -13.67 -4.21
CA VAL A 187 13.80 -12.28 -4.57
C VAL A 187 13.91 -11.41 -3.33
N MET A 188 14.69 -10.35 -3.42
CA MET A 188 14.92 -9.39 -2.35
C MET A 188 14.92 -7.96 -2.88
N ILE A 189 14.66 -6.98 -2.02
CA ILE A 189 14.86 -5.56 -2.35
C ILE A 189 16.34 -5.33 -2.70
N ASP A 190 16.58 -4.62 -3.80
CA ASP A 190 17.91 -4.25 -4.25
C ASP A 190 18.44 -3.03 -3.48
N THR A 191 18.97 -3.30 -2.28
CA THR A 191 19.53 -2.25 -1.42
C THR A 191 20.81 -1.61 -1.97
N ALA A 192 21.42 -2.18 -3.02
CA ALA A 192 22.57 -1.59 -3.70
C ALA A 192 22.15 -0.52 -4.72
N PHE A 193 20.87 -0.48 -5.12
CA PHE A 193 20.37 0.52 -6.05
C PHE A 193 20.01 1.81 -5.31
N SER A 194 20.77 2.88 -5.54
CA SER A 194 20.45 4.21 -5.03
C SER A 194 20.88 5.23 -6.07
N THR A 195 20.02 6.19 -6.35
CA THR A 195 20.22 7.14 -7.44
C THR A 195 20.07 8.56 -6.87
N PRO A 196 21.18 9.33 -6.75
CA PRO A 196 21.22 10.62 -6.04
C PRO A 196 20.23 11.68 -6.56
N ASN A 197 19.79 11.56 -7.82
CA ASN A 197 18.91 12.52 -8.49
C ASN A 197 17.46 12.03 -8.63
N THR A 198 17.14 10.86 -8.10
CA THR A 198 15.77 10.33 -8.11
C THR A 198 15.36 10.07 -6.67
N PHE A 199 14.06 10.01 -6.40
CA PHE A 199 13.52 9.67 -5.08
C PHE A 199 13.74 8.19 -4.69
N VAL A 200 14.84 7.55 -5.12
CA VAL A 200 15.16 6.14 -4.85
C VAL A 200 16.33 6.03 -3.89
N ASP A 201 16.06 5.49 -2.70
CA ASP A 201 17.05 5.23 -1.66
C ASP A 201 17.09 3.72 -1.36
N ARG A 202 18.20 3.07 -1.68
CA ARG A 202 18.45 1.63 -1.42
C ARG A 202 17.32 0.72 -1.90
N GLY A 203 16.91 0.92 -3.15
CA GLY A 203 15.88 0.16 -3.82
C GLY A 203 14.46 0.55 -3.39
N VAL A 204 14.29 1.54 -2.51
CA VAL A 204 12.98 2.04 -2.11
C VAL A 204 12.69 3.34 -2.83
N VAL A 205 11.62 3.38 -3.61
CA VAL A 205 11.11 4.58 -4.26
C VAL A 205 10.22 5.32 -3.26
N MET A 206 10.55 6.57 -2.99
CA MET A 206 9.84 7.44 -2.06
C MET A 206 8.82 8.32 -2.81
N GLY A 207 7.58 8.26 -2.37
CA GLY A 207 6.50 9.19 -2.69
C GLY A 207 6.15 10.08 -1.49
N GLU A 208 4.91 10.54 -1.45
CA GLU A 208 4.38 11.40 -0.39
C GLU A 208 3.45 10.64 0.56
N GLY A 209 3.50 10.98 1.83
CA GLY A 209 2.58 10.47 2.85
C GLY A 209 2.92 11.01 4.21
N ASP A 210 2.68 10.19 5.23
CA ASP A 210 2.92 10.52 6.64
C ASP A 210 4.26 9.98 7.18
N GLY A 211 5.12 9.48 6.28
CA GLY A 211 6.39 8.84 6.58
C GLY A 211 6.28 7.32 6.75
N THR A 212 5.08 6.74 6.68
CA THR A 212 4.86 5.30 6.74
C THR A 212 3.79 4.83 5.75
N VAL A 213 2.66 5.52 5.69
CA VAL A 213 1.52 5.22 4.81
C VAL A 213 1.37 6.31 3.75
N ASN A 214 1.29 5.90 2.48
CA ASN A 214 1.10 6.83 1.36
C ASN A 214 -0.20 7.62 1.52
N LEU A 215 -0.14 8.90 1.14
CA LEU A 215 -1.26 9.82 1.02
C LEU A 215 -2.49 9.24 0.28
N LEU A 216 -2.30 8.43 -0.79
CA LEU A 216 -3.42 7.75 -1.46
C LEU A 216 -4.19 6.84 -0.50
N SER A 217 -3.48 6.03 0.29
CA SER A 217 -4.09 5.09 1.23
C SER A 217 -4.79 5.80 2.39
N THR A 218 -4.18 6.84 2.96
CA THR A 218 -4.75 7.56 4.12
C THR A 218 -5.83 8.57 3.75
N GLY A 219 -5.80 9.10 2.52
CA GLY A 219 -6.62 10.23 2.12
C GLY A 219 -7.73 9.90 1.12
N TYR A 220 -7.60 8.89 0.27
CA TYR A 220 -8.51 8.67 -0.86
C TYR A 220 -9.97 8.46 -0.43
N MET A 221 -10.21 7.54 0.51
CA MET A 221 -11.57 7.20 0.93
C MET A 221 -12.31 8.41 1.52
N CYS A 222 -11.64 9.19 2.35
CA CYS A 222 -12.25 10.36 2.98
C CYS A 222 -12.55 11.48 1.99
N ASN A 223 -11.70 11.66 0.97
CA ASN A 223 -11.79 12.80 0.06
C ASN A 223 -12.62 12.51 -1.19
N LYS A 224 -12.74 11.25 -1.62
CA LYS A 224 -13.53 10.86 -2.81
C LYS A 224 -14.34 9.58 -2.60
N GLY A 225 -13.75 8.51 -2.09
CA GLY A 225 -14.43 7.20 -1.98
C GLY A 225 -15.76 7.25 -1.22
N TRP A 226 -15.77 7.69 0.04
CA TRP A 226 -16.96 7.80 0.88
C TRP A 226 -17.90 8.96 0.53
N LYS A 227 -17.59 9.74 -0.52
CA LYS A 227 -18.56 10.66 -1.14
C LYS A 227 -19.46 9.94 -2.14
N MET A 228 -19.04 8.79 -2.66
CA MET A 228 -19.86 7.94 -3.53
C MET A 228 -20.93 7.23 -2.70
N LYS A 229 -22.19 7.31 -3.13
CA LYS A 229 -23.33 6.71 -2.41
C LYS A 229 -23.20 5.20 -2.24
N ARG A 230 -22.53 4.51 -3.16
CA ARG A 230 -22.34 3.05 -3.06
C ARG A 230 -21.51 2.65 -1.82
N TYR A 231 -20.49 3.40 -1.47
CA TYR A 231 -19.65 3.11 -0.30
C TYR A 231 -20.15 3.78 0.99
N ASN A 232 -20.96 4.84 0.88
CA ASN A 232 -21.55 5.56 2.01
C ASN A 232 -23.04 5.86 1.78
N PRO A 233 -23.93 4.85 1.77
CA PRO A 233 -25.34 5.05 1.40
C PRO A 233 -26.14 5.83 2.45
N ALA A 234 -25.68 5.86 3.70
CA ALA A 234 -26.33 6.62 4.76
C ALA A 234 -25.86 8.08 4.83
N GLY A 235 -24.92 8.48 3.97
CA GLY A 235 -24.37 9.83 3.96
C GLY A 235 -23.74 10.21 5.29
N CYS A 236 -23.02 9.27 5.92
CA CYS A 236 -22.33 9.53 7.18
C CYS A 236 -21.45 10.77 7.01
N ALA A 237 -21.68 11.78 7.86
CA ALA A 237 -21.10 13.09 7.65
C ALA A 237 -19.59 13.06 7.91
N GLY A 238 -18.79 13.34 6.87
CA GLY A 238 -17.34 13.47 6.98
C GLY A 238 -16.97 14.71 7.79
N GLY A 239 -16.33 14.51 8.91
CA GLY A 239 -15.67 15.52 9.71
C GLY A 239 -14.17 15.63 9.38
N PRO A 240 -13.52 16.73 9.81
CA PRO A 240 -12.33 17.19 9.12
C PRO A 240 -11.06 17.27 9.97
N ASN A 241 -9.91 16.91 9.38
CA ASN A 241 -8.59 17.59 9.44
C ASN A 241 -7.44 16.60 9.34
N THR A 242 -6.27 16.99 8.86
CA THR A 242 -5.06 16.15 8.68
C THR A 242 -4.18 16.01 9.95
N GLY A 243 -3.51 14.87 10.16
CA GLY A 243 -2.51 14.61 11.22
C GLY A 243 -1.51 13.46 10.90
N ASP A 244 -0.24 13.58 11.32
CA ASP A 244 0.97 12.80 10.95
C ASP A 244 1.26 11.46 11.70
N HIS A 245 1.70 10.35 11.07
CA HIS A 245 1.66 8.94 11.57
C HIS A 245 2.08 8.68 13.02
N VAL A 246 3.32 9.03 13.39
CA VAL A 246 3.92 8.67 14.70
C VAL A 246 3.91 9.86 15.66
N ASP A 247 3.81 11.08 15.12
CA ASP A 247 3.69 12.32 15.90
C ASP A 247 2.22 12.72 16.11
N ILE A 248 1.25 11.94 15.59
CA ILE A 248 -0.18 12.26 15.60
C ILE A 248 -0.67 12.46 17.03
N LEU A 249 -0.35 11.49 17.90
CA LEU A 249 -0.79 11.49 19.30
C LEU A 249 -0.06 12.54 20.15
N GLY A 250 1.12 12.98 19.70
CA GLY A 250 1.91 14.00 20.37
C GLY A 250 1.57 15.43 19.94
N ARG A 251 0.93 15.60 18.77
CA ARG A 251 0.66 16.92 18.20
C ARG A 251 -0.52 17.59 18.91
N SER A 252 -0.24 18.71 19.57
CA SER A 252 -1.25 19.48 20.31
C SER A 252 -2.47 19.88 19.46
N SER A 253 -2.27 20.15 18.17
CA SER A 253 -3.38 20.48 17.25
C SER A 253 -4.31 19.29 16.99
N LEU A 254 -3.80 18.06 16.91
CA LEU A 254 -4.68 16.89 16.79
C LEU A 254 -5.41 16.65 18.11
N ASN A 255 -4.69 16.74 19.23
CA ASN A 255 -5.29 16.53 20.54
C ASN A 255 -6.42 17.52 20.82
N ASP A 256 -6.28 18.79 20.43
CA ASP A 256 -7.38 19.78 20.49
C ASP A 256 -8.60 19.33 19.66
N LEU A 257 -8.38 18.80 18.45
CA LEU A 257 -9.46 18.30 17.59
C LEU A 257 -10.15 17.07 18.18
N ILE A 258 -9.39 16.12 18.71
CA ILE A 258 -9.93 14.94 19.40
C ILE A 258 -10.73 15.36 20.64
N LEU A 259 -10.22 16.30 21.44
CA LEU A 259 -10.93 16.80 22.62
C LEU A 259 -12.22 17.54 22.25
N ARG A 260 -12.23 18.31 21.15
CA ARG A 260 -13.45 18.94 20.64
C ARG A 260 -14.48 17.91 20.19
N ILE A 261 -14.05 16.84 19.50
CA ILE A 261 -14.94 15.74 19.11
C ILE A 261 -15.51 15.03 20.34
N ALA A 262 -14.66 14.62 21.27
CA ALA A 262 -15.05 13.93 22.49
C ALA A 262 -15.95 14.81 23.38
N GLY A 263 -15.74 16.12 23.38
CA GLY A 263 -16.58 17.11 24.07
C GLY A 263 -17.89 17.45 23.34
N GLY A 264 -18.23 16.74 22.27
CA GLY A 264 -19.47 16.95 21.52
C GLY A 264 -19.50 18.21 20.64
N GLN A 265 -18.34 18.81 20.38
CA GLN A 265 -18.17 20.01 19.55
C GLN A 265 -17.51 19.72 18.19
N GLY A 266 -17.61 18.47 17.72
CA GLY A 266 -17.02 18.05 16.44
C GLY A 266 -17.59 18.79 15.23
N ASP A 267 -18.84 19.28 15.33
CA ASP A 267 -19.51 20.13 14.35
C ASP A 267 -18.86 21.50 14.15
N LYS A 268 -18.06 21.97 15.11
CA LYS A 268 -17.29 23.24 14.99
C LYS A 268 -15.99 23.08 14.23
N ILE A 269 -15.64 21.86 13.82
CA ILE A 269 -14.39 21.59 13.12
C ILE A 269 -14.62 21.85 11.63
N GLU A 270 -13.84 22.77 11.06
CA GLU A 270 -13.90 23.14 9.63
C GLU A 270 -13.11 22.18 8.74
N ASN A 271 -13.58 21.96 7.50
CA ASN A 271 -12.85 21.16 6.52
C ASN A 271 -11.63 21.86 5.93
N LYS A 272 -10.44 21.33 6.21
CA LYS A 272 -9.17 21.81 5.69
C LYS A 272 -8.33 20.65 5.18
N VAL A 273 -8.07 20.69 3.87
CA VAL A 273 -7.17 19.78 3.17
C VAL A 273 -5.98 20.60 2.69
N TYR A 274 -4.79 20.24 3.15
CA TYR A 274 -3.54 20.93 2.81
C TYR A 274 -2.68 20.15 1.80
N SER A 275 -3.03 18.90 1.55
CA SER A 275 -2.30 18.01 0.65
C SER A 275 -2.93 18.01 -0.75
N ASP A 276 -2.19 17.50 -1.73
CA ASP A 276 -2.66 17.34 -3.11
C ASP A 276 -3.59 16.13 -3.30
N ILE A 277 -4.09 15.54 -2.21
CA ILE A 277 -4.95 14.35 -2.26
C ILE A 277 -6.21 14.54 -3.12
N MET A 278 -6.77 15.75 -3.16
CA MET A 278 -7.96 16.01 -3.99
C MET A 278 -7.63 15.79 -5.47
N MET A 279 -6.48 16.31 -5.92
CA MET A 279 -5.99 16.13 -7.28
C MET A 279 -5.66 14.65 -7.56
N TYR A 280 -4.98 13.97 -6.64
CA TYR A 280 -4.64 12.55 -6.81
C TYR A 280 -5.90 11.68 -6.83
N ALA A 281 -6.86 11.93 -5.95
CA ALA A 281 -8.11 11.19 -5.89
C ALA A 281 -8.92 11.35 -7.18
N ASP A 282 -8.93 12.53 -7.80
CA ASP A 282 -9.61 12.75 -9.08
C ASP A 282 -9.05 11.89 -10.21
N ARG A 283 -7.75 11.59 -10.19
CA ARG A 283 -7.06 10.74 -11.17
C ARG A 283 -7.21 9.23 -10.92
N VAL A 284 -7.64 8.82 -9.73
CA VAL A 284 -7.96 7.40 -9.44
C VAL A 284 -9.12 6.94 -10.31
N ARG A 285 -8.95 5.79 -10.97
CA ARG A 285 -9.88 5.23 -11.98
C ARG A 285 -11.05 4.47 -11.35
N ILE A 286 -11.74 5.17 -10.43
CA ILE A 286 -12.94 4.68 -9.75
C ILE A 286 -13.96 5.81 -9.84
N TYR A 287 -15.07 5.55 -10.53
CA TYR A 287 -16.09 6.54 -10.91
C TYR A 287 -17.41 6.23 -10.21
N ASP A 288 -18.26 7.23 -9.98
CA ASP A 288 -19.59 7.01 -9.38
C ASP A 288 -20.52 6.27 -10.36
N ASP A 289 -21.55 5.59 -9.84
CA ASP A 289 -22.49 4.77 -10.63
C ASP A 289 -23.24 5.64 -11.67
N GLU A 290 -23.37 6.95 -11.43
CA GLU A 290 -24.06 7.93 -12.29
C GLU A 290 -23.15 8.53 -13.39
N ALA A 291 -21.84 8.24 -13.38
CA ALA A 291 -20.88 8.83 -14.32
C ALA A 291 -20.65 8.00 -15.60
N GLU A 292 -21.16 6.75 -15.66
CA GLU A 292 -21.07 5.91 -16.87
C GLU A 292 -22.17 6.21 -17.92
N GLU A 293 -23.10 7.13 -17.63
CA GLU A 293 -24.17 7.54 -18.55
C GLU A 293 -23.90 8.86 -19.32
N ALA A 294 -22.70 9.46 -19.20
CA ALA A 294 -22.33 10.73 -19.85
C ALA A 294 -21.21 10.60 -20.89
#